data_AF-A0A9W7CVW3-F1
#
_entry.id   AF-A0A9W7CVW3-F1
#
_cell.length_a   1.000
_cell.length_b   1.000
_cell.length_c   1.000
_cell.angle_alpha   90.00
_cell.angle_beta   90.00
_cell.angle_gamma   90.00
#
_symmetry.space_group_name_H-M   'P 1'
#
loop_
_entity.id
_entity.type
_entity.pdbx_description
1 polymer ?
#
loop_
_entity_poly.entity_id
_entity_poly.type
_entity_poly.pdbx_seq_one_letter_code
_entity_poly.pdbx_strand_id
1 'polypeptide(L)'
;MWPFSYNECNETIFSSQNQRISACDDDPGSGMNPNQGRGAPEIDILEGGGTSISSSVQVGPGMPEEFRQIAATDTYSCIYTYTCTTEGANNQDVPTAYYEELRGYKSWYQGLRYGANNYCDSNSSLVQSYKTIAASLEKGVTENACTMSLCPASYDVNADLDYMDNGTAHWGINSNGTCFPKQNAYTGAFLCSAGNNDTSCTASSGSTDAMSEFAYQMDAISSNWEIQVGAYTDWLTYQLEWVMGDEGYIRWMLSGEPIFEITADVLTNPPQDAAQMNPRKIMLEEPMYVIFNVALSSTWGTTPPNAGNGGCYGDGSDATANAICDAFPMYLKIDYIRVYQDKSDGSTMAVGCDPSTHPTKQWIEDNIESYEDDDNPWTEVSGKAFCDSNEDCTIETNSSTAVTTGTCVSGRCKCSASTWTGPRCTVASSASSNSSSFSSNSYGPPMYVSGIFMGVTVFTTLVSVYLSILAARKSDETLQKVMIAKRGGAAMSPASLGDSMAKPPKDNYSTNFV
;
A
#
# COMPACT_ATOMS: atom_id res chain seq x y z
N MET A 1 -10.55 3.37 -8.10
CA MET A 1 -9.07 3.33 -8.11
C MET A 1 -8.55 4.75 -8.15
N TRP A 2 -7.64 5.10 -7.25
CA TRP A 2 -7.08 6.45 -7.08
C TRP A 2 -5.56 6.39 -7.12
N PRO A 3 -4.93 6.26 -8.30
CA PRO A 3 -3.49 6.10 -8.39
C PRO A 3 -2.76 7.44 -8.23
N PHE A 4 -3.15 8.23 -7.23
CA PHE A 4 -2.53 9.53 -6.99
C PHE A 4 -1.10 9.37 -6.48
N SER A 5 -0.23 10.17 -7.06
CA SER A 5 1.14 10.42 -6.65
C SER A 5 1.30 11.94 -6.57
N TYR A 6 0.43 12.61 -5.82
CA TYR A 6 0.30 14.07 -5.79
C TYR A 6 0.06 14.56 -4.37
N ASN A 7 0.86 15.56 -3.98
CA ASN A 7 0.93 16.06 -2.60
C ASN A 7 1.07 17.59 -2.57
N GLU A 8 0.30 18.29 -3.40
CA GLU A 8 0.28 19.76 -3.41
C GLU A 8 -1.15 20.28 -3.25
N CYS A 9 -1.32 21.38 -2.50
CA CYS A 9 -2.58 22.12 -2.49
C CYS A 9 -2.56 23.20 -3.57
N ASN A 10 -3.05 22.87 -4.77
CA ASN A 10 -3.07 23.80 -5.90
C ASN A 10 -4.31 23.61 -6.78
N GLU A 11 -5.38 24.33 -6.44
CA GLU A 11 -6.68 24.27 -7.13
C GLU A 11 -6.64 24.72 -8.60
N THR A 12 -5.57 25.40 -9.03
CA THR A 12 -5.44 25.78 -10.45
C THR A 12 -4.89 24.63 -11.29
N ILE A 13 -3.97 23.85 -10.73
CA ILE A 13 -3.31 22.74 -11.41
C ILE A 13 -4.12 21.46 -11.31
N PHE A 14 -4.64 21.18 -10.12
CA PHE A 14 -5.44 20.00 -9.86
C PHE A 14 -6.41 20.27 -8.72
N SER A 15 -7.71 20.19 -9.02
CA SER A 15 -8.71 20.47 -7.99
C SER A 15 -8.68 19.42 -6.90
N SER A 16 -8.66 19.86 -5.63
CA SER A 16 -8.67 18.94 -4.48
C SER A 16 -9.90 18.04 -4.45
N GLN A 17 -11.02 18.45 -5.06
CA GLN A 17 -12.22 17.62 -5.17
C GLN A 17 -11.96 16.26 -5.85
N ASN A 18 -10.99 16.20 -6.77
CA ASN A 18 -10.65 14.96 -7.48
C ASN A 18 -9.85 13.97 -6.61
N GLN A 19 -9.25 14.40 -5.50
CA GLN A 19 -8.44 13.58 -4.61
C GLN A 19 -9.00 13.63 -3.19
N ARG A 20 -9.72 12.58 -2.78
CA ARG A 20 -10.43 12.56 -1.47
C ARG A 20 -9.53 12.85 -0.28
N ILE A 21 -8.27 12.42 -0.31
CA ILE A 21 -7.29 12.76 0.72
C ILE A 21 -6.31 13.73 0.08
N SER A 22 -6.64 15.02 0.12
CA SER A 22 -5.88 16.07 -0.55
C SER A 22 -4.96 16.81 0.42
N ALA A 23 -3.83 17.32 -0.07
CA ALA A 23 -2.94 18.20 0.68
C ALA A 23 -3.59 19.56 1.05
N CYS A 24 -4.74 19.91 0.46
CA CYS A 24 -5.51 21.09 0.87
C CYS A 24 -6.23 20.96 2.21
N ASP A 25 -6.35 19.74 2.75
CA ASP A 25 -7.05 19.48 4.00
C ASP A 25 -6.11 19.62 5.21
N ASP A 26 -6.39 20.57 6.10
CA ASP A 26 -5.63 20.80 7.34
C ASP A 26 -6.13 19.98 8.53
N ASP A 27 -7.28 19.31 8.40
CA ASP A 27 -7.85 18.41 9.41
C ASP A 27 -8.58 17.22 8.76
N PRO A 28 -7.84 16.30 8.08
CA PRO A 28 -8.43 15.21 7.31
C PRO A 28 -9.13 14.14 8.17
N GLY A 29 -8.98 14.19 9.49
CA GLY A 29 -9.52 13.18 10.41
C GLY A 29 -8.93 11.79 10.20
N SER A 30 -9.57 10.77 10.78
CA SER A 30 -9.25 9.33 10.57
C SER A 30 -7.76 8.96 10.68
N GLY A 31 -7.02 9.64 11.55
CA GLY A 31 -5.59 9.41 11.78
C GLY A 31 -4.65 9.87 10.66
N MET A 32 -5.17 10.51 9.61
CA MET A 32 -4.37 11.03 8.49
C MET A 32 -3.53 12.23 8.91
N ASN A 33 -2.39 12.44 8.23
CA ASN A 33 -1.57 13.62 8.46
C ASN A 33 -2.20 14.86 7.79
N PRO A 34 -2.23 16.02 8.46
CA PRO A 34 -2.61 17.29 7.84
C PRO A 34 -1.75 17.63 6.62
N ASN A 35 -2.38 18.23 5.61
CA ASN A 35 -1.74 18.72 4.40
C ASN A 35 -0.91 17.69 3.63
N GLN A 36 -1.33 16.43 3.68
CA GLN A 36 -0.72 15.34 2.93
C GLN A 36 -1.72 14.76 1.92
N GLY A 37 -1.44 14.94 0.63
CA GLY A 37 -2.14 14.27 -0.45
C GLY A 37 -1.78 12.78 -0.46
N ARG A 38 -2.80 11.92 -0.49
CA ARG A 38 -2.65 10.46 -0.47
C ARG A 38 -3.27 9.81 -1.71
N GLY A 39 -2.85 8.58 -1.98
CA GLY A 39 -3.31 7.80 -3.12
C GLY A 39 -3.22 6.29 -2.91
N ALA A 40 -3.47 5.57 -3.98
CA ALA A 40 -3.35 4.13 -4.12
C ALA A 40 -2.72 3.85 -5.49
N PRO A 41 -1.43 4.23 -5.68
CA PRO A 41 -0.72 3.97 -6.92
C PRO A 41 -0.57 2.47 -7.14
N GLU A 42 -0.29 2.10 -8.39
CA GLU A 42 -0.09 0.72 -8.80
C GLU A 42 1.27 0.61 -9.49
N ILE A 43 1.98 -0.49 -9.20
CA ILE A 43 3.25 -0.85 -9.81
C ILE A 43 3.11 -2.27 -10.35
N ASP A 44 3.13 -2.40 -11.67
CA ASP A 44 3.11 -3.70 -12.32
C ASP A 44 4.48 -4.34 -12.25
N ILE A 45 4.65 -5.31 -11.34
CA ILE A 45 5.89 -6.11 -11.26
C ILE A 45 6.06 -6.89 -12.57
N LEU A 46 4.98 -7.50 -13.04
CA LEU A 46 4.89 -8.27 -14.28
C LEU A 46 3.42 -8.26 -14.75
N GLU A 47 3.13 -7.46 -15.77
CA GLU A 47 1.85 -7.47 -16.46
C GLU A 47 2.12 -7.75 -17.94
N GLY A 48 1.50 -8.74 -18.57
CA GLY A 48 1.88 -9.03 -19.95
C GLY A 48 1.12 -10.16 -20.62
N GLY A 49 1.24 -10.18 -21.95
CA GLY A 49 0.69 -11.24 -22.80
C GLY A 49 1.73 -12.29 -23.17
N GLY A 50 1.35 -13.22 -24.04
CA GLY A 50 2.20 -14.36 -24.43
C GLY A 50 3.55 -14.00 -25.10
N THR A 51 3.74 -12.76 -25.55
CA THR A 51 4.94 -12.34 -26.30
C THR A 51 5.65 -11.12 -25.72
N SER A 52 5.04 -10.40 -24.78
CA SER A 52 5.61 -9.18 -24.20
C SER A 52 5.11 -8.95 -22.78
N ILE A 53 5.99 -8.43 -21.93
CA ILE A 53 5.66 -7.95 -20.58
C ILE A 53 5.74 -6.42 -20.59
N SER A 54 4.72 -5.79 -20.04
CA SER A 54 4.69 -4.40 -19.60
C SER A 54 5.27 -4.29 -18.19
N SER A 55 6.19 -3.35 -18.04
CA SER A 55 6.63 -2.83 -16.76
C SER A 55 6.05 -1.43 -16.64
N SER A 56 5.15 -1.22 -15.67
CA SER A 56 4.29 -0.03 -15.60
C SER A 56 4.13 0.52 -14.20
N VAL A 57 3.86 1.83 -14.14
CA VAL A 57 3.24 2.49 -12.99
C VAL A 57 2.05 3.31 -13.43
N GLN A 58 1.01 3.32 -12.62
CA GLN A 58 -0.16 4.17 -12.79
C GLN A 58 -0.05 5.34 -11.81
N VAL A 59 -0.11 6.57 -12.35
CA VAL A 59 0.10 7.80 -11.60
C VAL A 59 -0.93 8.86 -11.92
N GLY A 60 -1.25 9.69 -10.94
CA GLY A 60 -2.28 10.72 -11.01
C GLY A 60 -1.91 11.95 -10.17
N PRO A 61 -2.35 13.15 -10.56
CA PRO A 61 -3.05 13.46 -11.81
C PRO A 61 -2.09 13.38 -13.00
N GLY A 62 -2.55 12.78 -14.09
CA GLY A 62 -1.83 12.65 -15.34
C GLY A 62 -1.64 13.99 -16.05
N MET A 63 -0.76 14.00 -17.04
CA MET A 63 -0.44 15.22 -17.78
C MET A 63 -1.66 15.75 -18.56
N PRO A 64 -1.93 17.08 -18.54
CA PRO A 64 -2.90 17.73 -19.41
C PRO A 64 -2.63 17.45 -20.89
N GLU A 65 -3.66 17.53 -21.73
CA GLU A 65 -3.62 17.19 -23.15
C GLU A 65 -2.46 17.88 -23.89
N GLU A 66 -2.17 19.14 -23.54
CA GLU A 66 -1.14 19.97 -24.17
C GLU A 66 0.29 19.45 -23.97
N PHE A 67 0.51 18.55 -23.01
CA PHE A 67 1.80 17.89 -22.74
C PHE A 67 1.84 16.45 -23.27
N ARG A 68 0.72 15.91 -23.76
CA ARG A 68 0.65 14.53 -24.27
C ARG A 68 1.10 14.45 -25.72
N GLN A 69 1.22 13.22 -26.21
CA GLN A 69 1.37 12.93 -27.62
C GLN A 69 0.18 13.47 -28.41
N ILE A 70 0.45 14.03 -29.59
CA ILE A 70 -0.60 14.50 -30.48
C ILE A 70 -1.52 13.34 -30.86
N ALA A 71 -2.82 13.53 -30.68
CA ALA A 71 -3.81 12.49 -30.98
C ALA A 71 -3.84 12.18 -32.48
N ALA A 72 -3.83 10.89 -32.83
CA ALA A 72 -4.02 10.45 -34.19
C ALA A 72 -5.45 10.75 -34.66
N THR A 73 -5.60 11.30 -35.86
CA THR A 73 -6.90 11.49 -36.52
C THR A 73 -7.38 10.25 -37.27
N ASP A 74 -6.48 9.28 -37.48
CA ASP A 74 -6.76 7.97 -38.07
C ASP A 74 -7.35 7.00 -37.03
N THR A 75 -7.19 5.69 -37.24
CA THR A 75 -7.52 4.69 -36.21
C THR A 75 -6.50 4.77 -35.08
N TYR A 76 -6.95 4.96 -33.83
CA TYR A 76 -6.09 5.05 -32.64
C TYR A 76 -5.04 3.94 -32.55
N SER A 77 -5.33 2.73 -33.07
CA SER A 77 -4.39 1.61 -33.05
C SER A 77 -3.09 1.84 -33.84
N CYS A 78 -3.02 2.84 -34.73
CA CYS A 78 -1.80 3.14 -35.51
C CYS A 78 -0.60 3.53 -34.63
N ILE A 79 -0.84 4.04 -33.40
CA ILE A 79 0.22 4.46 -32.48
C ILE A 79 1.09 3.28 -32.07
N TYR A 80 0.50 2.09 -31.92
CA TYR A 80 1.20 0.87 -31.50
C TYR A 80 2.11 0.32 -32.60
N THR A 81 1.86 0.68 -33.86
CA THR A 81 2.65 0.27 -35.01
C THR A 81 3.54 1.38 -35.56
N TYR A 82 3.47 2.59 -34.99
CA TYR A 82 4.17 3.79 -35.48
C TYR A 82 3.86 4.10 -36.95
N THR A 83 2.60 3.89 -37.35
CA THR A 83 2.13 4.10 -38.73
C THR A 83 1.01 5.14 -38.85
N CYS A 84 0.83 5.98 -37.84
CA CYS A 84 -0.11 7.10 -37.91
C CYS A 84 0.32 8.09 -38.99
N THR A 85 -0.65 8.56 -39.79
CA THR A 85 -0.38 9.55 -40.83
C THR A 85 -0.37 10.97 -40.28
N THR A 86 -1.05 11.21 -39.15
CA THR A 86 -1.01 12.47 -38.40
C THR A 86 0.42 12.77 -37.97
N GLU A 87 0.90 13.97 -38.27
CA GLU A 87 2.23 14.43 -37.88
C GLU A 87 2.31 14.56 -36.35
N GLY A 88 3.35 14.00 -35.73
CA GLY A 88 3.51 14.02 -34.27
C GLY A 88 2.83 12.88 -33.51
N ALA A 89 2.00 12.07 -34.16
CA ALA A 89 1.16 11.08 -33.48
C ALA A 89 1.82 9.70 -33.27
N ASN A 90 3.03 9.46 -33.80
CA ASN A 90 3.71 8.15 -33.64
C ASN A 90 4.61 8.10 -32.41
N ASN A 91 5.34 9.17 -32.12
CA ASN A 91 6.20 9.26 -30.93
C ASN A 91 6.10 10.68 -30.35
N GLN A 92 6.20 10.79 -29.04
CA GLN A 92 6.27 12.07 -28.32
C GLN A 92 7.49 12.85 -28.82
N ASP A 93 7.34 14.15 -29.08
CA ASP A 93 8.41 15.03 -29.56
C ASP A 93 9.07 14.64 -30.90
N VAL A 94 8.36 13.87 -31.75
CA VAL A 94 8.81 13.48 -33.10
C VAL A 94 7.71 13.77 -34.14
N PRO A 95 7.94 14.62 -35.16
CA PRO A 95 9.20 15.31 -35.48
C PRO A 95 9.57 16.40 -34.47
N THR A 96 10.86 16.55 -34.19
CA THR A 96 11.37 17.43 -33.11
C THR A 96 11.05 18.90 -33.36
N ALA A 97 11.30 19.40 -34.57
CA ALA A 97 11.03 20.81 -34.91
C ALA A 97 9.53 21.12 -34.94
N TYR A 98 8.69 20.13 -35.29
CA TYR A 98 7.24 20.31 -35.34
C TYR A 98 6.66 20.55 -33.95
N TYR A 99 7.03 19.72 -32.97
CA TYR A 99 6.61 19.91 -31.58
C TYR A 99 7.14 21.23 -30.98
N GLU A 100 8.39 21.58 -31.26
CA GLU A 100 8.99 22.85 -30.81
C GLU A 100 8.24 24.06 -31.40
N GLU A 101 7.92 24.07 -32.70
CA GLU A 101 7.16 25.16 -33.34
C GLU A 101 5.72 25.23 -32.83
N LEU A 102 5.09 24.07 -32.59
CA LEU A 102 3.70 24.00 -32.17
C LEU A 102 3.46 24.64 -30.80
N ARG A 103 4.37 24.41 -29.83
CA ARG A 103 4.14 24.85 -28.44
C ARG A 103 5.38 25.33 -27.67
N GLY A 104 6.60 25.04 -28.11
CA GLY A 104 7.83 25.53 -27.49
C GLY A 104 8.22 24.86 -26.17
N TYR A 105 7.68 23.67 -25.89
CA TYR A 105 8.05 22.83 -24.73
C TYR A 105 7.87 21.34 -25.05
N LYS A 106 8.54 20.49 -24.27
CA LYS A 106 8.57 19.02 -24.43
C LYS A 106 7.25 18.34 -24.03
N SER A 107 7.05 17.12 -24.55
CA SER A 107 5.91 16.25 -24.23
C SER A 107 6.31 15.14 -23.30
N TRP A 108 5.36 14.72 -22.45
CA TRP A 108 5.45 13.45 -21.73
C TRP A 108 6.63 13.40 -20.77
N TYR A 109 6.81 12.26 -20.12
CA TYR A 109 7.86 12.01 -19.16
C TYR A 109 9.24 12.03 -19.86
N GLN A 110 10.22 12.68 -19.23
CA GLN A 110 11.58 12.84 -19.74
C GLN A 110 12.55 12.02 -18.88
N GLY A 111 13.58 11.42 -19.48
CA GLY A 111 14.63 10.72 -18.74
C GLY A 111 14.27 9.28 -18.36
N LEU A 112 13.29 8.67 -19.03
CA LEU A 112 13.00 7.25 -18.83
C LEU A 112 14.21 6.40 -19.23
N ARG A 113 14.54 5.41 -18.40
CA ARG A 113 15.74 4.59 -18.55
C ARG A 113 15.40 3.20 -19.07
N TYR A 114 16.03 2.80 -20.17
CA TYR A 114 15.77 1.53 -20.84
C TYR A 114 17.07 0.73 -20.99
N GLY A 115 17.08 -0.51 -20.51
CA GLY A 115 18.22 -1.41 -20.57
C GLY A 115 17.97 -2.60 -21.48
N ALA A 116 19.01 -3.09 -22.15
CA ALA A 116 18.89 -4.23 -23.05
C ALA A 116 18.51 -5.51 -22.28
N ASN A 117 17.56 -6.28 -22.81
CA ASN A 117 17.31 -7.62 -22.29
C ASN A 117 18.34 -8.58 -22.92
N ASN A 118 19.39 -8.87 -22.15
CA ASN A 118 20.52 -9.70 -22.58
C ASN A 118 20.23 -11.22 -22.55
N TYR A 119 19.00 -11.64 -22.21
CA TYR A 119 18.57 -13.03 -22.32
C TYR A 119 18.18 -13.43 -23.74
N CYS A 120 17.97 -12.46 -24.62
CA CYS A 120 17.75 -12.70 -26.03
C CYS A 120 19.08 -12.86 -26.78
N ASP A 121 19.06 -13.70 -27.82
CA ASP A 121 20.20 -13.82 -28.73
C ASP A 121 20.53 -12.48 -29.40
N SER A 122 21.82 -12.20 -29.58
CA SER A 122 22.26 -10.99 -30.27
C SER A 122 21.95 -11.04 -31.76
N ASN A 123 21.51 -9.91 -32.31
CA ASN A 123 21.31 -9.69 -33.73
C ASN A 123 22.04 -8.40 -34.15
N SER A 124 22.98 -8.53 -35.10
CA SER A 124 23.78 -7.41 -35.59
C SER A 124 22.95 -6.28 -36.22
N SER A 125 21.72 -6.55 -36.69
CA SER A 125 20.84 -5.51 -37.23
C SER A 125 20.20 -4.62 -36.15
N LEU A 126 20.25 -5.04 -34.88
CA LEU A 126 19.70 -4.30 -33.75
C LEU A 126 20.77 -3.50 -33.00
N VAL A 127 22.05 -3.68 -33.35
CA VAL A 127 23.16 -2.99 -32.70
C VAL A 127 23.10 -1.49 -32.99
N GLN A 128 23.12 -0.69 -31.93
CA GLN A 128 23.21 0.77 -31.98
C GLN A 128 24.55 1.26 -31.46
N SER A 129 24.89 2.48 -31.86
CA SER A 129 26.05 3.22 -31.35
C SER A 129 25.54 4.52 -30.73
N TYR A 130 25.94 4.79 -29.49
CA TYR A 130 25.62 6.03 -28.77
C TYR A 130 25.91 7.26 -29.64
N LYS A 131 27.11 7.32 -30.24
CA LYS A 131 27.53 8.46 -31.08
C LYS A 131 26.56 8.73 -32.23
N THR A 132 26.00 7.67 -32.83
CA THR A 132 25.07 7.81 -33.97
C THR A 132 23.72 8.34 -33.49
N ILE A 133 23.18 7.76 -32.43
CA ILE A 133 21.88 8.15 -31.88
C ILE A 133 21.95 9.57 -31.28
N ALA A 134 22.98 9.87 -30.49
CA ALA A 134 23.18 11.21 -29.93
C ALA A 134 23.27 12.29 -31.03
N ALA A 135 24.00 12.02 -32.11
CA ALA A 135 24.08 12.95 -33.25
C ALA A 135 22.73 13.10 -34.00
N SER A 136 21.91 12.05 -34.05
CA SER A 136 20.56 12.09 -34.60
C SER A 136 19.64 12.97 -33.75
N LEU A 137 19.65 12.78 -32.43
CA LEU A 137 18.84 13.58 -31.50
C LEU A 137 19.29 15.04 -31.45
N GLU A 138 20.60 15.32 -31.48
CA GLU A 138 21.14 16.69 -31.55
C GLU A 138 20.70 17.42 -32.82
N LYS A 139 20.63 16.71 -33.95
CA LYS A 139 20.13 17.25 -35.21
C LYS A 139 18.60 17.49 -35.18
N GLY A 140 17.88 16.78 -34.32
CA GLY A 140 16.43 16.69 -34.31
C GLY A 140 15.92 15.68 -35.34
N VAL A 141 15.00 14.81 -34.92
CA VAL A 141 14.37 13.82 -35.80
C VAL A 141 13.35 14.54 -36.67
N THR A 142 13.45 14.36 -37.99
CA THR A 142 12.60 15.04 -38.99
C THR A 142 11.47 14.15 -39.50
N GLU A 143 11.64 12.85 -39.35
CA GLU A 143 10.71 11.81 -39.74
C GLU A 143 9.51 11.78 -38.80
N ASN A 144 8.35 11.35 -39.30
CA ASN A 144 7.13 11.29 -38.50
C ASN A 144 7.10 10.11 -37.51
N ALA A 145 8.10 9.23 -37.53
CA ALA A 145 8.15 8.06 -36.67
C ALA A 145 9.60 7.68 -36.37
N CYS A 146 9.83 7.19 -35.16
CA CYS A 146 11.13 6.65 -34.78
C CYS A 146 11.48 5.38 -35.54
N THR A 147 12.78 5.19 -35.75
CA THR A 147 13.36 3.94 -36.23
C THR A 147 14.63 3.63 -35.45
N MET A 148 15.09 2.38 -35.48
CA MET A 148 16.35 1.95 -34.85
C MET A 148 17.58 2.75 -35.29
N SER A 149 17.55 3.44 -36.44
CA SER A 149 18.67 4.29 -36.88
C SER A 149 18.56 5.75 -36.44
N LEU A 150 17.36 6.21 -36.04
CA LEU A 150 17.07 7.61 -35.77
C LEU A 150 16.93 7.91 -34.28
N CYS A 151 16.40 6.96 -33.51
CA CYS A 151 16.03 7.13 -32.11
C CYS A 151 16.73 6.09 -31.22
N PRO A 152 16.75 6.28 -29.89
CA PRO A 152 17.09 5.22 -28.94
C PRO A 152 16.31 3.94 -29.23
N ALA A 153 16.86 2.77 -28.86
CA ALA A 153 16.27 1.47 -29.16
C ALA A 153 14.87 1.29 -28.55
N SER A 154 14.54 2.08 -27.52
CA SER A 154 13.22 2.15 -26.91
C SER A 154 12.18 2.91 -27.73
N TYR A 155 12.60 3.62 -28.78
CA TYR A 155 11.81 4.56 -29.59
C TYR A 155 11.27 5.77 -28.80
N ASP A 156 11.84 6.02 -27.62
CA ASP A 156 11.63 7.24 -26.86
C ASP A 156 12.81 8.19 -27.12
N VAL A 157 12.54 9.32 -27.77
CA VAL A 157 13.57 10.36 -28.03
C VAL A 157 13.94 11.15 -26.77
N ASN A 158 13.14 11.03 -25.72
CA ASN A 158 13.36 11.68 -24.42
C ASN A 158 13.96 10.72 -23.39
N ALA A 159 14.35 9.50 -23.79
CA ALA A 159 15.03 8.55 -22.93
C ALA A 159 16.35 9.09 -22.40
N ASP A 160 16.72 8.68 -21.18
CA ASP A 160 18.06 8.90 -20.65
C ASP A 160 19.08 8.10 -21.49
N LEU A 161 20.20 8.73 -21.84
CA LEU A 161 21.32 8.16 -22.59
C LEU A 161 22.64 8.19 -21.82
N ASP A 162 22.62 8.52 -20.53
CA ASP A 162 23.78 8.47 -19.67
C ASP A 162 24.24 7.02 -19.43
N TYR A 163 25.40 6.90 -18.82
CA TYR A 163 25.98 5.60 -18.53
C TYR A 163 25.17 4.87 -17.45
N MET A 164 24.91 3.58 -17.69
CA MET A 164 24.32 2.66 -16.72
C MET A 164 25.30 2.29 -15.61
N ASP A 165 26.58 2.29 -15.95
CA ASP A 165 27.68 1.77 -15.14
C ASP A 165 28.91 2.71 -15.23
N ASN A 166 30.11 2.19 -14.94
CA ASN A 166 31.37 2.95 -14.97
C ASN A 166 31.85 3.32 -16.39
N GLY A 167 30.94 3.63 -17.32
CA GLY A 167 31.26 4.16 -18.64
C GLY A 167 31.22 3.14 -19.78
N THR A 168 30.65 1.95 -19.57
CA THR A 168 30.67 0.85 -20.55
C THR A 168 29.34 0.62 -21.26
N ALA A 169 28.22 0.84 -20.59
CA ALA A 169 26.89 0.71 -21.17
C ALA A 169 26.09 2.01 -21.02
N HIS A 170 25.28 2.35 -22.01
CA HIS A 170 24.38 3.51 -22.00
C HIS A 170 22.94 3.06 -21.87
N TRP A 171 22.14 3.80 -21.12
CA TRP A 171 20.68 3.70 -21.19
C TRP A 171 20.21 4.01 -22.63
N GLY A 172 19.11 3.40 -23.06
CA GLY A 172 18.47 3.66 -24.35
C GLY A 172 19.25 3.19 -25.60
N ILE A 173 20.50 2.72 -25.46
CA ILE A 173 21.34 2.29 -26.59
C ILE A 173 21.54 0.77 -26.58
N ASN A 174 21.05 0.11 -27.63
CA ASN A 174 21.21 -1.33 -27.78
C ASN A 174 22.60 -1.73 -28.34
N SER A 175 23.65 -1.57 -27.52
CA SER A 175 25.02 -1.87 -27.95
C SER A 175 25.27 -3.38 -28.19
N ASN A 176 24.49 -4.25 -27.54
CA ASN A 176 24.61 -5.71 -27.64
C ASN A 176 23.77 -6.31 -28.78
N GLY A 177 22.84 -5.53 -29.35
CA GLY A 177 21.93 -5.98 -30.39
C GLY A 177 20.95 -7.06 -29.94
N THR A 178 20.61 -7.15 -28.65
CA THR A 178 19.63 -8.12 -28.14
C THR A 178 18.22 -7.54 -28.21
N CYS A 179 17.20 -8.25 -27.70
CA CYS A 179 15.88 -7.64 -27.57
C CYS A 179 15.94 -6.46 -26.59
N PHE A 180 15.11 -5.44 -26.84
CA PHE A 180 15.19 -4.17 -26.14
C PHE A 180 13.78 -3.68 -25.75
N PRO A 181 13.57 -3.24 -24.51
CA PRO A 181 12.30 -2.65 -24.06
C PRO A 181 11.95 -1.40 -24.86
N LYS A 182 10.70 -1.30 -25.31
CA LYS A 182 10.17 -0.15 -26.05
C LYS A 182 9.20 0.63 -25.19
N GLN A 183 9.14 1.94 -25.40
CA GLN A 183 8.12 2.78 -24.78
C GLN A 183 6.74 2.29 -25.24
N ASN A 184 5.85 2.04 -24.28
CA ASN A 184 4.49 1.64 -24.59
C ASN A 184 3.67 2.89 -24.96
N ALA A 185 2.89 2.79 -26.03
CA ALA A 185 2.05 3.89 -26.52
C ALA A 185 0.77 4.11 -25.68
N TYR A 186 0.40 3.15 -24.83
CA TYR A 186 -0.69 3.34 -23.88
C TYR A 186 -0.26 4.31 -22.77
N THR A 187 -0.88 5.49 -22.75
CA THR A 187 -0.52 6.58 -21.82
C THR A 187 -1.49 6.74 -20.66
N GLY A 188 -2.45 5.83 -20.47
CA GLY A 188 -3.43 5.87 -19.38
C GLY A 188 -4.86 6.17 -19.85
N ALA A 189 -5.70 6.70 -18.96
CA ALA A 189 -7.12 6.91 -19.20
C ALA A 189 -7.65 8.15 -18.46
N PHE A 190 -8.65 8.81 -19.04
CA PHE A 190 -9.42 9.83 -18.35
C PHE A 190 -10.48 9.15 -17.47
N LEU A 191 -10.44 9.41 -16.17
CA LEU A 191 -11.29 8.77 -15.17
C LEU A 191 -12.36 9.75 -14.71
N CYS A 192 -13.60 9.32 -14.73
CA CYS A 192 -14.73 10.11 -14.25
C CYS A 192 -15.63 9.30 -13.32
N SER A 193 -16.20 9.97 -12.32
CA SER A 193 -17.43 9.52 -11.71
C SER A 193 -18.56 9.54 -12.74
N ALA A 194 -19.59 8.74 -12.52
CA ALA A 194 -20.69 8.72 -13.46
C ALA A 194 -21.57 9.96 -13.34
N GLY A 195 -22.19 10.34 -14.45
CA GLY A 195 -23.00 11.55 -14.52
C GLY A 195 -22.17 12.84 -14.55
N ASN A 196 -20.84 12.74 -14.48
CA ASN A 196 -19.95 13.87 -14.66
C ASN A 196 -20.10 14.43 -16.09
N ASN A 197 -20.15 15.76 -16.20
CA ASN A 197 -20.41 16.48 -17.45
C ASN A 197 -19.13 16.93 -18.17
N ASP A 198 -17.94 16.54 -17.69
CA ASP A 198 -16.68 16.79 -18.40
C ASP A 198 -16.72 16.14 -19.78
N THR A 199 -16.29 16.89 -20.79
CA THR A 199 -16.35 16.48 -22.19
C THR A 199 -15.47 15.28 -22.51
N SER A 200 -14.48 14.99 -21.66
CA SER A 200 -13.55 13.87 -21.79
C SER A 200 -14.10 12.57 -21.19
N CYS A 201 -15.23 12.62 -20.47
CA CYS A 201 -15.88 11.44 -19.93
C CYS A 201 -16.64 10.67 -21.03
N THR A 202 -16.20 9.45 -21.35
CA THR A 202 -16.94 8.54 -22.22
C THR A 202 -18.00 7.77 -21.42
N ALA A 203 -19.29 8.05 -21.68
CA ALA A 203 -20.50 7.38 -21.17
C ALA A 203 -20.41 6.68 -19.79
N SER A 204 -20.98 7.37 -18.82
CA SER A 204 -21.05 7.13 -17.38
C SER A 204 -21.67 5.79 -16.92
N SER A 205 -20.96 5.07 -16.04
CA SER A 205 -21.56 4.09 -15.11
C SER A 205 -21.04 4.32 -13.67
N GLY A 206 -21.96 4.55 -12.70
CA GLY A 206 -21.62 4.90 -11.30
C GLY A 206 -22.50 5.99 -10.65
N SER A 207 -22.11 6.48 -9.46
CA SER A 207 -22.97 7.25 -8.53
C SER A 207 -23.30 8.69 -8.94
N THR A 208 -24.50 9.17 -8.57
CA THR A 208 -25.03 10.53 -8.78
C THR A 208 -24.76 11.50 -7.62
N ASP A 209 -23.96 11.10 -6.62
CA ASP A 209 -23.71 11.93 -5.44
C ASP A 209 -22.64 13.00 -5.71
N ALA A 210 -23.05 14.27 -5.64
CA ALA A 210 -22.20 15.45 -5.91
C ALA A 210 -20.96 15.56 -5.00
N MET A 211 -20.93 14.89 -3.84
CA MET A 211 -19.74 14.86 -2.96
C MET A 211 -18.72 13.77 -3.34
N SER A 212 -18.98 12.99 -4.38
CA SER A 212 -18.11 11.92 -4.89
C SER A 212 -17.73 12.11 -6.36
N GLU A 213 -18.06 13.29 -6.92
CA GLU A 213 -17.79 13.58 -8.32
C GLU A 213 -16.29 13.85 -8.54
N PHE A 214 -15.68 13.12 -9.46
CA PHE A 214 -14.30 13.31 -9.88
C PHE A 214 -14.21 13.25 -11.42
N ALA A 215 -13.28 14.01 -11.99
CA ALA A 215 -12.87 13.93 -13.38
C ALA A 215 -11.40 14.31 -13.48
N TYR A 216 -10.55 13.35 -13.85
CA TYR A 216 -9.12 13.59 -13.97
C TYR A 216 -8.46 12.59 -14.91
N GLN A 217 -7.34 13.01 -15.52
CA GLN A 217 -6.49 12.13 -16.29
C GLN A 217 -5.63 11.27 -15.34
N MET A 218 -5.49 9.99 -15.61
CA MET A 218 -4.47 9.12 -15.03
C MET A 218 -3.45 8.77 -16.11
N ASP A 219 -2.17 8.73 -15.76
CA ASP A 219 -1.12 8.27 -16.65
C ASP A 219 -0.70 6.84 -16.33
N ALA A 220 -0.32 6.12 -17.38
CA ALA A 220 0.39 4.86 -17.29
C ALA A 220 1.78 5.04 -17.92
N ILE A 221 2.82 5.09 -17.08
CA ILE A 221 4.21 5.19 -17.54
C ILE A 221 4.72 3.78 -17.67
N SER A 222 5.04 3.35 -18.89
CA SER A 222 5.25 1.95 -19.15
C SER A 222 6.22 1.64 -20.28
N SER A 223 6.84 0.46 -20.18
CA SER A 223 7.68 -0.10 -21.22
C SER A 223 7.31 -1.56 -21.48
N ASN A 224 7.16 -1.90 -22.75
CA ASN A 224 6.94 -3.28 -23.17
C ASN A 224 8.26 -3.88 -23.63
N TRP A 225 8.59 -5.05 -23.10
CA TRP A 225 9.78 -5.80 -23.47
C TRP A 225 9.43 -7.22 -23.90
N GLU A 226 10.14 -7.70 -24.91
CA GLU A 226 9.89 -9.00 -25.53
C GLU A 226 10.33 -10.13 -24.60
N ILE A 227 9.47 -11.15 -24.47
CA ILE A 227 9.73 -12.31 -23.62
C ILE A 227 10.44 -13.39 -24.44
N GLN A 228 11.60 -13.84 -23.97
CA GLN A 228 12.28 -15.01 -24.53
C GLN A 228 11.58 -16.33 -24.16
N VAL A 229 11.74 -17.37 -24.98
CA VAL A 229 11.15 -18.71 -24.76
C VAL A 229 11.49 -19.30 -23.39
N GLY A 230 12.63 -18.90 -22.80
CA GLY A 230 13.04 -19.29 -21.45
C GLY A 230 11.99 -19.00 -20.37
N ALA A 231 11.13 -17.99 -20.53
CA ALA A 231 10.03 -17.71 -19.59
C ALA A 231 8.98 -18.83 -19.52
N TYR A 232 8.90 -19.67 -20.55
CA TYR A 232 7.93 -20.78 -20.66
C TYR A 232 8.56 -22.14 -20.39
N THR A 233 9.89 -22.25 -20.45
CA THR A 233 10.61 -23.53 -20.36
C THR A 233 11.52 -23.63 -19.14
N ASP A 234 11.81 -22.53 -18.46
CA ASP A 234 12.67 -22.48 -17.28
C ASP A 234 12.21 -21.39 -16.28
N TRP A 235 12.93 -21.26 -15.17
CA TRP A 235 12.68 -20.27 -14.14
C TRP A 235 13.39 -18.95 -14.44
N LEU A 236 12.70 -17.83 -14.24
CA LEU A 236 13.26 -16.49 -14.35
C LEU A 236 13.20 -15.79 -12.99
N THR A 237 14.24 -15.01 -12.68
CA THR A 237 14.28 -14.17 -11.48
C THR A 237 13.92 -12.74 -11.87
N TYR A 238 12.67 -12.36 -11.62
CA TYR A 238 12.23 -10.98 -11.76
C TYR A 238 12.50 -10.19 -10.49
N GLN A 239 12.94 -8.95 -10.63
CA GLN A 239 13.21 -8.09 -9.48
C GLN A 239 12.62 -6.70 -9.75
N LEU A 240 11.97 -6.17 -8.73
CA LEU A 240 11.58 -4.77 -8.64
C LEU A 240 12.37 -4.15 -7.50
N GLU A 241 13.10 -3.09 -7.79
CA GLU A 241 13.71 -2.24 -6.76
C GLU A 241 12.93 -0.94 -6.70
N TRP A 242 12.47 -0.58 -5.50
CA TRP A 242 11.65 0.60 -5.26
C TRP A 242 12.27 1.42 -4.12
N VAL A 243 12.73 2.61 -4.47
CA VAL A 243 13.32 3.60 -3.57
C VAL A 243 12.47 4.86 -3.62
N MET A 244 12.02 5.33 -2.46
CA MET A 244 11.16 6.50 -2.32
C MET A 244 11.97 7.80 -2.20
N GLY A 245 11.27 8.94 -2.23
CA GLY A 245 11.85 10.27 -2.05
C GLY A 245 12.35 10.92 -3.36
N ASP A 246 12.87 12.14 -3.25
CA ASP A 246 13.20 13.00 -4.39
C ASP A 246 14.33 12.47 -5.28
N GLU A 247 15.18 11.59 -4.74
CA GLU A 247 16.28 10.91 -5.45
C GLU A 247 15.97 9.40 -5.64
N GLY A 248 14.71 9.01 -5.43
CA GLY A 248 14.24 7.65 -5.53
C GLY A 248 14.10 7.17 -6.98
N TYR A 249 13.70 5.90 -7.12
CA TYR A 249 13.42 5.28 -8.42
C TYR A 249 12.62 3.98 -8.25
N ILE A 250 11.94 3.58 -9.32
CA ILE A 250 11.44 2.21 -9.49
C ILE A 250 12.18 1.60 -10.67
N ARG A 251 12.84 0.46 -10.44
CA ARG A 251 13.64 -0.25 -11.43
C ARG A 251 13.18 -1.69 -11.54
N TRP A 252 12.87 -2.10 -12.77
CA TRP A 252 12.63 -3.49 -13.13
C TRP A 252 13.92 -4.11 -13.64
N MET A 253 14.19 -5.32 -13.17
CA MET A 253 15.38 -6.08 -13.57
C MET A 253 14.99 -7.53 -13.87
N LEU A 254 15.73 -8.11 -14.80
CA LEU A 254 15.70 -9.54 -15.07
C LEU A 254 17.04 -10.13 -14.65
N SER A 255 17.02 -10.90 -13.56
CA SER A 255 18.19 -11.56 -12.94
C SER A 255 19.36 -10.62 -12.62
N GLY A 256 19.05 -9.42 -12.12
CA GLY A 256 20.04 -8.41 -11.75
C GLY A 256 20.34 -7.39 -12.85
N GLU A 257 19.92 -7.64 -14.10
CA GLU A 257 20.15 -6.71 -15.21
C GLU A 257 18.95 -5.76 -15.35
N PRO A 258 19.14 -4.42 -15.27
CA PRO A 258 18.07 -3.45 -15.47
C PRO A 258 17.48 -3.51 -16.87
N ILE A 259 16.15 -3.50 -16.94
CA ILE A 259 15.40 -3.44 -18.21
C ILE A 259 14.64 -2.12 -18.34
N PHE A 260 14.10 -1.59 -17.24
CA PHE A 260 13.36 -0.33 -17.24
C PHE A 260 13.53 0.35 -15.89
N GLU A 261 13.64 1.67 -15.89
CA GLU A 261 13.70 2.48 -14.67
C GLU A 261 12.99 3.82 -14.85
N ILE A 262 12.27 4.20 -13.80
CA ILE A 262 11.63 5.50 -13.62
C ILE A 262 12.26 6.13 -12.38
N THR A 263 13.09 7.15 -12.57
CA THR A 263 13.65 7.94 -11.47
C THR A 263 12.64 8.98 -10.99
N ALA A 264 12.80 9.45 -9.75
CA ALA A 264 11.88 10.41 -9.14
C ALA A 264 11.77 11.73 -9.92
N ASP A 265 12.85 12.20 -10.53
CA ASP A 265 12.87 13.44 -11.33
C ASP A 265 11.98 13.36 -12.59
N VAL A 266 11.79 12.17 -13.14
CA VAL A 266 10.82 11.91 -14.22
C VAL A 266 9.42 12.37 -13.80
N LEU A 267 9.05 12.14 -12.53
CA LEU A 267 7.73 12.45 -11.96
C LEU A 267 7.65 13.87 -11.38
N THR A 268 8.71 14.32 -10.70
CA THR A 268 8.74 15.58 -9.95
C THR A 268 9.11 16.78 -10.84
N ASN A 269 9.75 16.54 -11.98
CA ASN A 269 10.15 17.57 -12.93
C ASN A 269 9.60 17.35 -14.36
N PRO A 270 8.26 17.28 -14.51
CA PRO A 270 7.66 17.13 -15.84
C PRO A 270 7.85 18.41 -16.67
N PRO A 271 7.78 18.33 -18.02
CA PRO A 271 7.79 19.51 -18.88
C PRO A 271 6.73 20.53 -18.47
N GLN A 272 7.07 21.82 -18.56
CA GLN A 272 6.18 22.91 -18.17
C GLN A 272 5.99 23.90 -19.31
N ASP A 273 4.78 24.43 -19.41
CA ASP A 273 4.49 25.63 -20.19
C ASP A 273 4.81 26.88 -19.35
N ALA A 274 4.58 28.06 -19.92
CA ALA A 274 4.86 29.32 -19.21
C ALA A 274 4.02 29.52 -17.95
N ALA A 275 2.81 28.92 -17.88
CA ALA A 275 1.93 29.00 -16.72
C ALA A 275 2.16 27.89 -15.69
N GLN A 276 3.06 26.94 -15.98
CA GLN A 276 3.39 25.79 -15.14
C GLN A 276 2.18 24.87 -14.86
N MET A 277 1.39 24.58 -15.90
CA MET A 277 0.14 23.84 -15.82
C MET A 277 0.30 22.32 -15.70
N ASN A 278 1.51 21.77 -15.85
CA ASN A 278 1.74 20.34 -15.74
C ASN A 278 1.90 19.94 -14.26
N PRO A 279 1.05 19.06 -13.70
CA PRO A 279 1.13 18.69 -12.30
C PRO A 279 2.44 17.97 -11.96
N ARG A 280 3.14 18.51 -10.96
CA ARG A 280 4.30 17.86 -10.33
C ARG A 280 3.82 16.74 -9.44
N LYS A 281 4.31 15.54 -9.71
CA LYS A 281 4.01 14.37 -8.91
C LYS A 281 5.11 14.17 -7.86
N ILE A 282 4.89 13.22 -6.98
CA ILE A 282 5.91 12.68 -6.09
C ILE A 282 6.29 11.26 -6.54
N MET A 283 7.46 10.81 -6.10
CA MET A 283 7.80 9.40 -6.18
C MET A 283 6.77 8.59 -5.38
N LEU A 284 6.37 7.42 -5.90
CA LEU A 284 5.40 6.57 -5.21
C LEU A 284 5.94 6.22 -3.82
N GLU A 285 5.15 6.50 -2.78
CA GLU A 285 5.54 6.32 -1.38
C GLU A 285 4.42 5.74 -0.49
N GLU A 286 3.31 5.32 -1.11
CA GLU A 286 2.16 4.75 -0.40
C GLU A 286 2.42 3.31 0.08
N PRO A 287 1.90 2.90 1.25
CA PRO A 287 1.92 1.50 1.65
C PRO A 287 1.12 0.62 0.68
N MET A 288 1.79 -0.36 0.06
CA MET A 288 1.18 -1.25 -0.94
C MET A 288 1.23 -2.72 -0.52
N TYR A 289 0.37 -3.53 -1.15
CA TYR A 289 0.39 -4.98 -1.07
C TYR A 289 0.70 -5.58 -2.44
N VAL A 290 1.15 -6.84 -2.47
CA VAL A 290 1.55 -7.53 -3.69
C VAL A 290 0.48 -8.54 -4.10
N ILE A 291 0.07 -8.52 -5.37
CA ILE A 291 -0.86 -9.47 -5.98
C ILE A 291 -0.13 -10.26 -7.06
N PHE A 292 -0.39 -11.57 -7.12
CA PHE A 292 -0.06 -12.39 -8.28
C PHE A 292 -1.33 -13.11 -8.74
N ASN A 293 -1.71 -12.90 -9.99
CA ASN A 293 -2.86 -13.55 -10.61
C ASN A 293 -2.56 -13.93 -12.06
N VAL A 294 -3.44 -14.75 -12.64
CA VAL A 294 -3.46 -15.02 -14.08
C VAL A 294 -4.80 -14.53 -14.61
N ALA A 295 -4.76 -13.55 -15.51
CA ALA A 295 -5.93 -13.02 -16.19
C ALA A 295 -5.94 -13.43 -17.66
N LEU A 296 -7.12 -13.47 -18.27
CA LEU A 296 -7.29 -13.66 -19.71
C LEU A 296 -7.99 -12.42 -20.28
N SER A 297 -7.36 -11.76 -21.25
CA SER A 297 -7.89 -10.57 -21.91
C SER A 297 -8.01 -10.79 -23.42
N SER A 298 -9.19 -10.49 -23.97
CA SER A 298 -9.43 -10.52 -25.41
C SER A 298 -8.70 -9.40 -26.17
N THR A 299 -8.33 -8.32 -25.47
CA THR A 299 -7.65 -7.15 -26.05
C THR A 299 -6.14 -7.37 -26.20
N TRP A 300 -5.52 -8.10 -25.27
CA TRP A 300 -4.09 -8.47 -25.32
C TRP A 300 -3.80 -9.67 -26.25
N GLY A 301 -4.71 -9.96 -27.17
CA GLY A 301 -4.45 -10.79 -28.35
C GLY A 301 -4.35 -12.30 -28.11
N THR A 302 -4.73 -12.80 -26.93
CA THR A 302 -4.74 -14.26 -26.69
C THR A 302 -6.17 -14.76 -26.57
N THR A 303 -6.74 -15.19 -27.70
CA THR A 303 -7.98 -15.96 -27.72
C THR A 303 -7.67 -17.44 -27.88
N PRO A 304 -8.21 -18.34 -27.04
CA PRO A 304 -8.08 -19.76 -27.30
C PRO A 304 -8.67 -20.11 -28.68
N PRO A 305 -8.17 -21.15 -29.36
CA PRO A 305 -8.84 -21.69 -30.53
C PRO A 305 -10.34 -21.91 -30.26
N ASN A 306 -11.17 -21.61 -31.26
CA ASN A 306 -12.63 -21.77 -31.20
C ASN A 306 -13.36 -20.87 -30.16
N ALA A 307 -12.73 -19.80 -29.68
CA ALA A 307 -13.38 -18.81 -28.82
C ALA A 307 -14.75 -18.36 -29.38
N GLY A 308 -15.78 -18.36 -28.53
CA GLY A 308 -17.15 -17.95 -28.89
C GLY A 308 -18.05 -19.05 -29.48
N ASN A 309 -17.48 -20.18 -29.91
CA ASN A 309 -18.26 -21.33 -30.43
C ASN A 309 -18.41 -22.49 -29.42
N GLY A 310 -17.79 -22.35 -28.23
CA GLY A 310 -17.75 -23.37 -27.17
C GLY A 310 -16.58 -23.12 -26.20
N GLY A 311 -16.21 -24.13 -25.40
CA GLY A 311 -14.92 -24.12 -24.68
C GLY A 311 -13.73 -24.34 -25.62
N CYS A 312 -12.50 -24.11 -25.17
CA CYS A 312 -11.29 -24.46 -25.94
C CYS A 312 -11.19 -25.98 -26.01
N TYR A 313 -11.74 -26.57 -27.07
CA TYR A 313 -11.64 -27.98 -27.37
C TYR A 313 -10.99 -28.16 -28.73
N GLY A 314 -10.01 -29.05 -28.79
CA GLY A 314 -9.52 -29.59 -30.05
C GLY A 314 -10.57 -30.52 -30.68
N ASP A 315 -10.89 -30.32 -31.95
CA ASP A 315 -11.87 -31.14 -32.69
C ASP A 315 -11.20 -32.13 -33.66
N GLY A 316 -9.87 -32.26 -33.60
CA GLY A 316 -9.07 -33.10 -34.49
C GLY A 316 -8.86 -32.54 -35.91
N SER A 317 -9.42 -31.37 -36.25
CA SER A 317 -9.36 -30.81 -37.61
C SER A 317 -8.07 -30.02 -37.89
N ASP A 318 -7.52 -29.34 -36.87
CA ASP A 318 -6.27 -28.58 -36.98
C ASP A 318 -5.28 -28.95 -35.87
N ALA A 319 -4.10 -29.45 -36.24
CA ALA A 319 -3.12 -29.95 -35.28
C ALA A 319 -2.64 -28.87 -34.28
N THR A 320 -2.56 -27.60 -34.69
CA THR A 320 -2.12 -26.49 -33.84
C THR A 320 -3.18 -26.14 -32.81
N ALA A 321 -4.43 -25.99 -33.24
CA ALA A 321 -5.57 -25.72 -32.37
C ALA A 321 -5.77 -26.84 -31.33
N ASN A 322 -5.65 -28.11 -31.76
CA ASN A 322 -5.68 -29.25 -30.86
C ASN A 322 -4.58 -29.16 -29.80
N ALA A 323 -3.32 -28.93 -30.21
CA ALA A 323 -2.20 -28.84 -29.28
C ALA A 323 -2.35 -27.69 -28.26
N ILE A 324 -2.89 -26.54 -28.68
CA ILE A 324 -3.15 -25.41 -27.78
C ILE A 324 -4.25 -25.75 -26.77
N CYS A 325 -5.38 -26.31 -27.21
CA CYS A 325 -6.46 -26.66 -26.29
C CYS A 325 -6.07 -27.82 -25.35
N ASP A 326 -5.26 -28.77 -25.82
CA ASP A 326 -4.72 -29.86 -24.99
C ASP A 326 -3.71 -29.37 -23.93
N ALA A 327 -3.18 -28.15 -24.07
CA ALA A 327 -2.24 -27.57 -23.10
C ALA A 327 -2.93 -26.96 -21.86
N PHE A 328 -4.26 -26.84 -21.84
CA PHE A 328 -4.99 -26.38 -20.66
C PHE A 328 -5.24 -27.51 -19.65
N PRO A 329 -5.21 -27.22 -18.33
CA PRO A 329 -4.93 -25.92 -17.71
C PRO A 329 -3.44 -25.54 -17.76
N MET A 330 -3.18 -24.25 -18.00
CA MET A 330 -1.85 -23.65 -17.87
C MET A 330 -1.68 -23.05 -16.47
N TYR A 331 -0.43 -22.94 -16.01
CA TYR A 331 -0.12 -22.51 -14.64
C TYR A 331 0.94 -21.40 -14.64
N LEU A 332 0.68 -20.32 -13.91
CA LEU A 332 1.74 -19.43 -13.43
C LEU A 332 2.39 -20.09 -12.20
N LYS A 333 3.66 -20.46 -12.31
CA LYS A 333 4.40 -21.10 -11.23
C LYS A 333 5.32 -20.09 -10.56
N ILE A 334 5.22 -19.98 -9.24
CA ILE A 334 6.06 -19.13 -8.42
C ILE A 334 6.82 -20.06 -7.46
N ASP A 335 8.14 -20.15 -7.62
CA ASP A 335 8.99 -20.94 -6.73
C ASP A 335 9.15 -20.22 -5.37
N TYR A 336 9.50 -18.93 -5.41
CA TYR A 336 9.63 -18.11 -4.21
C TYR A 336 9.33 -16.63 -4.48
N ILE A 337 9.03 -15.90 -3.40
CA ILE A 337 8.98 -14.43 -3.36
C ILE A 337 9.91 -14.00 -2.23
N ARG A 338 10.73 -12.97 -2.46
CA ARG A 338 11.59 -12.37 -1.44
C ARG A 338 11.32 -10.87 -1.41
N VAL A 339 11.03 -10.37 -0.21
CA VAL A 339 10.86 -8.94 0.07
C VAL A 339 12.00 -8.51 0.98
N TYR A 340 12.72 -7.47 0.57
CA TYR A 340 13.87 -6.95 1.28
C TYR A 340 13.56 -5.57 1.84
N GLN A 341 14.19 -5.23 2.96
CA GLN A 341 14.10 -3.92 3.61
C GLN A 341 15.50 -3.49 4.02
N ASP A 342 15.88 -2.25 3.71
CA ASP A 342 17.08 -1.65 4.28
C ASP A 342 16.83 -1.25 5.74
N LYS A 343 17.66 -1.80 6.65
CA LYS A 343 17.62 -1.54 8.09
C LYS A 343 18.83 -0.72 8.56
N SER A 344 19.60 -0.16 7.63
CA SER A 344 20.72 0.71 7.95
C SER A 344 20.28 1.95 8.74
N ASP A 345 21.19 2.49 9.55
CA ASP A 345 20.95 3.73 10.28
C ASP A 345 20.67 4.88 9.29
N GLY A 346 19.47 5.47 9.38
CA GLY A 346 19.02 6.53 8.47
C GLY A 346 18.12 6.07 7.33
N SER A 347 17.87 4.76 7.18
CA SER A 347 16.85 4.25 6.25
C SER A 347 15.46 4.79 6.60
N THR A 348 14.72 5.21 5.58
CA THR A 348 13.32 5.66 5.67
C THR A 348 12.33 4.54 5.39
N MET A 349 12.79 3.32 5.09
CA MET A 349 11.93 2.21 4.73
C MET A 349 11.10 1.71 5.92
N ALA A 350 9.78 1.69 5.75
CA ALA A 350 8.84 1.09 6.70
C ALA A 350 8.21 -0.19 6.12
N VAL A 351 7.80 -1.10 7.00
CA VAL A 351 7.06 -2.31 6.63
C VAL A 351 5.71 -2.30 7.31
N GLY A 352 4.67 -2.63 6.55
CA GLY A 352 3.28 -2.67 6.99
C GLY A 352 2.43 -1.58 6.33
N CYS A 353 1.15 -1.59 6.64
CA CYS A 353 0.17 -0.72 6.00
C CYS A 353 -0.12 0.58 6.77
N ASP A 354 0.57 0.84 7.89
CA ASP A 354 0.30 1.99 8.77
C ASP A 354 1.59 2.65 9.30
N PRO A 355 2.53 3.02 8.42
CA PRO A 355 3.72 3.76 8.85
C PRO A 355 3.34 5.17 9.31
N SER A 356 4.09 5.75 10.26
CA SER A 356 3.80 7.10 10.77
C SER A 356 3.89 8.20 9.70
N THR A 357 4.65 7.97 8.62
CA THR A 357 4.74 8.88 7.47
C THR A 357 3.51 8.82 6.57
N HIS A 358 2.78 7.70 6.58
CA HIS A 358 1.59 7.44 5.76
C HIS A 358 0.57 6.61 6.56
N PRO A 359 0.00 7.16 7.65
CA PRO A 359 -0.95 6.45 8.48
C PRO A 359 -2.19 6.10 7.65
N THR A 360 -2.66 4.87 7.77
CA THR A 360 -3.75 4.33 6.92
C THR A 360 -4.70 3.43 7.70
N LYS A 361 -4.31 2.96 8.90
CA LYS A 361 -5.13 2.00 9.66
C LYS A 361 -6.49 2.57 10.03
N GLN A 362 -6.52 3.72 10.71
CA GLN A 362 -7.79 4.31 11.17
C GLN A 362 -8.67 4.70 9.98
N TRP A 363 -8.08 5.13 8.87
CA TRP A 363 -8.81 5.38 7.63
C TRP A 363 -9.50 4.12 7.09
N ILE A 364 -8.81 2.99 7.02
CA ILE A 364 -9.42 1.73 6.57
C ILE A 364 -10.56 1.32 7.51
N GLU A 365 -10.36 1.45 8.82
CA GLU A 365 -11.39 1.12 9.82
C GLU A 365 -12.64 2.01 9.69
N ASP A 366 -12.45 3.32 9.51
CA ASP A 366 -13.54 4.28 9.34
C ASP A 366 -14.24 4.17 7.98
N ASN A 367 -13.60 3.53 6.99
CA ASN A 367 -14.09 3.39 5.62
C ASN A 367 -14.19 1.93 5.16
N ILE A 368 -14.44 1.00 6.08
CA ILE A 368 -14.36 -0.45 5.80
C ILE A 368 -15.28 -0.90 4.65
N GLU A 369 -16.43 -0.24 4.49
CA GLU A 369 -17.40 -0.46 3.41
C GLU A 369 -16.82 -0.22 2.01
N SER A 370 -15.69 0.50 1.88
CA SER A 370 -14.99 0.67 0.60
C SER A 370 -14.05 -0.50 0.26
N TYR A 371 -13.82 -1.43 1.20
CA TYR A 371 -12.85 -2.52 1.09
C TYR A 371 -13.48 -3.91 1.21
N GLU A 372 -14.78 -3.97 1.51
CA GLU A 372 -15.52 -5.23 1.62
C GLU A 372 -16.79 -5.21 0.78
N ASP A 373 -17.20 -6.40 0.35
CA ASP A 373 -18.51 -6.66 -0.25
C ASP A 373 -18.98 -8.07 0.17
N ASP A 374 -20.12 -8.52 -0.37
CA ASP A 374 -20.69 -9.84 -0.04
C ASP A 374 -19.76 -11.01 -0.44
N ASP A 375 -18.89 -10.82 -1.42
CA ASP A 375 -17.94 -11.82 -1.94
C ASP A 375 -16.54 -11.71 -1.29
N ASN A 376 -16.19 -10.54 -0.74
CA ASN A 376 -14.92 -10.23 -0.09
C ASN A 376 -15.13 -9.60 1.30
N PRO A 377 -15.61 -10.36 2.30
CA PRO A 377 -15.87 -9.83 3.63
C PRO A 377 -14.56 -9.58 4.40
N TRP A 378 -14.51 -8.49 5.18
CA TRP A 378 -13.42 -8.30 6.12
C TRP A 378 -13.36 -9.47 7.11
N THR A 379 -12.23 -10.17 7.14
CA THR A 379 -12.04 -11.36 7.96
C THR A 379 -10.79 -11.22 8.81
N GLU A 380 -11.00 -11.24 10.13
CA GLU A 380 -9.90 -11.25 11.08
C GLU A 380 -9.09 -12.56 10.98
N VAL A 381 -7.79 -12.45 10.76
CA VAL A 381 -6.88 -13.60 10.66
C VAL A 381 -6.18 -13.83 11.99
N SER A 382 -6.47 -14.94 12.66
CA SER A 382 -5.76 -15.38 13.87
C SER A 382 -4.83 -16.56 13.58
N GLY A 383 -3.52 -16.32 13.59
CA GLY A 383 -2.49 -17.31 13.27
C GLY A 383 -2.30 -17.52 11.76
N LYS A 384 -1.73 -18.67 11.37
CA LYS A 384 -1.44 -19.13 10.01
C LYS A 384 -0.21 -18.51 9.32
N ALA A 385 0.47 -17.53 9.91
CA ALA A 385 1.80 -17.14 9.42
C ALA A 385 2.74 -18.35 9.40
N PHE A 386 3.65 -18.38 8.42
CA PHE A 386 4.76 -19.34 8.45
C PHE A 386 5.63 -19.10 9.68
N CYS A 387 6.13 -20.19 10.28
CA CYS A 387 7.02 -20.15 11.42
C CYS A 387 7.98 -21.34 11.39
N ASP A 388 9.17 -21.13 11.93
CA ASP A 388 10.13 -22.21 12.21
C ASP A 388 10.13 -22.55 13.71
N SER A 389 9.74 -21.59 14.55
CA SER A 389 9.83 -21.68 16.00
C SER A 389 8.67 -20.97 16.71
N ASN A 390 8.49 -21.18 18.02
CA ASN A 390 7.39 -20.53 18.75
C ASN A 390 7.59 -19.01 18.87
N GLU A 391 8.83 -18.57 18.81
CA GLU A 391 9.28 -17.19 18.85
C GLU A 391 8.68 -16.38 17.68
N ASP A 392 8.50 -17.00 16.52
CA ASP A 392 7.84 -16.40 15.35
C ASP A 392 6.37 -16.01 15.58
N CYS A 393 5.74 -16.64 16.58
CA CYS A 393 4.31 -16.59 16.83
C CYS A 393 3.97 -15.88 18.13
N THR A 394 4.93 -15.17 18.74
CA THR A 394 4.76 -14.55 20.03
C THR A 394 5.38 -13.17 20.10
N ILE A 395 4.89 -12.32 21.00
CA ILE A 395 5.46 -10.98 21.19
C ILE A 395 6.80 -11.11 21.93
N GLU A 396 7.90 -10.68 21.30
CA GLU A 396 9.16 -10.48 21.98
C GLU A 396 9.02 -9.34 23.00
N THR A 397 9.27 -9.63 24.26
CA THR A 397 9.33 -8.62 25.32
C THR A 397 10.78 -8.48 25.75
N ASN A 398 11.29 -7.26 25.76
CA ASN A 398 12.66 -6.89 26.15
C ASN A 398 12.98 -7.12 27.66
N SER A 399 12.32 -8.08 28.30
CA SER A 399 12.54 -8.45 29.70
C SER A 399 12.31 -9.95 29.87
N SER A 400 12.89 -10.53 30.92
CA SER A 400 13.02 -11.96 31.25
C SER A 400 11.71 -12.79 31.41
N THR A 401 10.58 -12.30 30.88
CA THR A 401 9.28 -12.99 30.84
C THR A 401 8.65 -12.76 29.47
N ALA A 402 8.87 -13.68 28.52
CA ALA A 402 8.14 -13.71 27.26
C ALA A 402 6.68 -14.11 27.50
N VAL A 403 5.73 -13.29 27.06
CA VAL A 403 4.31 -13.65 27.06
C VAL A 403 4.04 -14.50 25.83
N THR A 404 3.70 -15.77 26.00
CA THR A 404 3.37 -16.68 24.89
C THR A 404 1.97 -16.40 24.33
N THR A 405 1.89 -15.66 23.24
CA THR A 405 0.63 -15.30 22.55
C THR A 405 0.28 -16.27 21.41
N GLY A 406 1.24 -17.06 20.96
CA GLY A 406 1.05 -18.13 19.98
C GLY A 406 2.20 -19.14 19.97
N THR A 407 2.02 -20.21 19.21
CA THR A 407 2.98 -21.32 19.06
C THR A 407 3.06 -21.77 17.61
N CYS A 408 4.22 -22.26 17.19
CA CYS A 408 4.42 -22.82 15.86
C CYS A 408 3.98 -24.29 15.81
N VAL A 409 2.98 -24.58 15.00
CA VAL A 409 2.40 -25.91 14.84
C VAL A 409 2.46 -26.28 13.36
N SER A 410 3.25 -27.29 13.02
CA SER A 410 3.42 -27.76 11.64
C SER A 410 3.82 -26.64 10.65
N GLY A 411 4.74 -25.77 11.07
CA GLY A 411 5.21 -24.63 10.27
C GLY A 411 4.21 -23.47 10.17
N ARG A 412 3.17 -23.45 11.00
CA ARG A 412 2.14 -22.40 11.02
C ARG A 412 1.88 -21.88 12.44
N CYS A 413 1.79 -20.56 12.60
CA CYS A 413 1.42 -19.97 13.88
C CYS A 413 -0.01 -20.33 14.29
N LYS A 414 -0.18 -20.66 15.57
CA LYS A 414 -1.47 -20.89 16.20
C LYS A 414 -1.56 -20.07 17.47
N CYS A 415 -2.57 -19.22 17.58
CA CYS A 415 -2.72 -18.34 18.73
C CYS A 415 -3.09 -19.13 19.98
N SER A 416 -2.52 -18.73 21.12
CA SER A 416 -2.68 -19.45 22.39
C SER A 416 -4.07 -19.24 23.00
N ALA A 417 -4.73 -18.13 22.68
CA ALA A 417 -6.09 -17.80 23.10
C ALA A 417 -6.79 -16.94 22.04
N SER A 418 -8.13 -16.88 22.10
CA SER A 418 -8.95 -16.02 21.23
C SER A 418 -8.78 -14.52 21.53
N THR A 419 -8.11 -14.18 22.63
CA THR A 419 -7.70 -12.81 22.95
C THR A 419 -6.48 -12.35 22.17
N TRP A 420 -5.86 -13.24 21.38
CA TRP A 420 -4.76 -12.94 20.48
C TRP A 420 -5.14 -13.27 19.05
N THR A 421 -4.70 -12.40 18.15
CA THR A 421 -5.04 -12.40 16.73
C THR A 421 -3.86 -11.90 15.89
N GLY A 422 -4.09 -11.76 14.59
CA GLY A 422 -3.07 -11.46 13.60
C GLY A 422 -2.36 -12.73 13.13
N PRO A 423 -1.73 -12.70 11.95
CA PRO A 423 -1.07 -13.88 11.37
C PRO A 423 -0.03 -14.54 12.29
N ARG A 424 0.68 -13.73 13.09
CA ARG A 424 1.69 -14.15 14.07
C ARG A 424 1.19 -14.14 15.51
N CYS A 425 -0.10 -13.94 15.76
CA CYS A 425 -0.67 -13.90 17.12
C CYS A 425 -0.10 -12.80 18.03
N THR A 426 0.42 -11.71 17.44
CA THR A 426 1.06 -10.62 18.16
C THR A 426 0.13 -9.43 18.41
N VAL A 427 -1.12 -9.52 17.98
CA VAL A 427 -2.12 -8.47 18.14
C VAL A 427 -3.14 -8.92 19.18
N ALA A 428 -3.52 -8.06 20.11
CA ALA A 428 -4.62 -8.36 21.02
C ALA A 428 -5.95 -8.22 20.25
N SER A 429 -6.83 -9.22 20.35
CA SER A 429 -8.14 -9.17 19.72
C SER A 429 -9.01 -8.10 20.40
N SER A 430 -9.03 -6.88 19.87
CA SER A 430 -10.00 -5.87 20.27
C SER A 430 -11.38 -6.30 19.78
N ALA A 431 -12.36 -6.32 20.67
CA ALA A 431 -13.75 -6.64 20.32
C ALA A 431 -14.21 -5.68 19.22
N SER A 432 -14.40 -6.20 18.01
CA SER A 432 -15.16 -5.52 16.98
C SER A 432 -16.55 -5.21 17.54
N SER A 433 -16.94 -3.95 17.43
CA SER A 433 -18.14 -3.34 18.01
C SER A 433 -19.47 -3.80 17.39
N ASN A 434 -19.55 -5.05 16.90
CA ASN A 434 -20.75 -5.60 16.26
C ASN A 434 -21.02 -7.07 16.61
N SER A 435 -20.88 -7.46 17.88
CA SER A 435 -21.52 -8.69 18.36
C SER A 435 -22.17 -8.50 19.73
N SER A 436 -23.46 -8.83 19.79
CA SER A 436 -24.35 -8.74 20.95
C SER A 436 -24.06 -9.77 22.05
N SER A 437 -22.81 -10.22 22.19
CA SER A 437 -22.41 -11.20 23.19
C SER A 437 -21.24 -10.68 24.03
N PHE A 438 -21.56 -10.03 25.14
CA PHE A 438 -20.59 -9.45 26.07
C PHE A 438 -19.75 -10.48 26.86
N SER A 439 -19.76 -11.77 26.52
CA SER A 439 -19.28 -12.82 27.42
C SER A 439 -17.85 -13.34 27.18
N SER A 440 -17.18 -13.03 26.06
CA SER A 440 -15.92 -13.71 25.71
C SER A 440 -14.67 -12.83 25.58
N ASN A 441 -14.79 -11.50 25.48
CA ASN A 441 -13.65 -10.65 25.11
C ASN A 441 -13.37 -9.52 26.12
N SER A 442 -13.15 -9.85 27.39
CA SER A 442 -12.71 -8.87 28.39
C SER A 442 -11.38 -9.27 29.02
N TYR A 443 -10.50 -8.28 29.21
CA TYR A 443 -9.30 -8.40 30.03
C TYR A 443 -9.72 -8.59 31.50
N GLY A 444 -9.58 -9.82 31.99
CA GLY A 444 -9.81 -10.18 33.38
C GLY A 444 -9.94 -11.69 33.59
N PRO A 445 -9.78 -12.19 34.83
CA PRO A 445 -10.12 -13.57 35.13
C PRO A 445 -11.59 -13.83 34.78
N PRO A 446 -11.95 -15.05 34.33
CA PRO A 446 -13.31 -15.37 33.94
C PRO A 446 -14.35 -14.91 34.98
N MET A 447 -15.51 -14.40 34.54
CA MET A 447 -16.56 -13.87 35.42
C MET A 447 -16.94 -14.81 36.58
N TYR A 448 -16.86 -16.13 36.40
CA TYR A 448 -17.11 -17.09 37.48
C TYR A 448 -16.05 -17.03 38.59
N VAL A 449 -14.78 -16.77 38.26
CA VAL A 449 -13.68 -16.59 39.23
C VAL A 449 -13.93 -15.32 40.03
N SER A 450 -14.27 -14.22 39.36
CA SER A 450 -14.62 -12.95 40.02
C SER A 450 -15.87 -13.08 40.91
N GLY A 451 -16.86 -13.87 40.48
CA GLY A 451 -18.05 -14.20 41.26
C GLY A 451 -17.72 -15.03 42.52
N ILE A 452 -16.79 -15.97 42.45
CA ILE A 452 -16.31 -16.74 43.61
C ILE A 452 -15.61 -15.80 44.61
N PHE A 453 -14.72 -14.91 44.15
CA PHE A 453 -14.04 -13.96 45.02
C PHE A 453 -15.02 -12.98 45.69
N MET A 454 -16.03 -12.49 44.96
CA MET A 454 -17.09 -11.68 45.54
C MET A 454 -17.87 -12.47 46.61
N GLY A 455 -18.24 -13.72 46.32
CA GLY A 455 -18.94 -14.58 47.27
C GLY A 455 -18.15 -14.84 48.57
N VAL A 456 -16.84 -15.11 48.45
CA VAL A 456 -15.94 -15.27 49.61
C VAL A 456 -15.83 -13.97 50.40
N THR A 457 -15.73 -12.83 49.72
CA THR A 457 -15.61 -11.51 50.38
C THR A 457 -16.89 -11.15 51.14
N VAL A 458 -18.06 -11.38 50.55
CA VAL A 458 -19.37 -11.16 51.21
C VAL A 458 -19.55 -12.11 52.39
N PHE A 459 -19.21 -13.39 52.21
CA PHE A 459 -19.32 -14.36 53.29
C PHE A 459 -18.41 -14.01 54.48
N THR A 460 -17.15 -13.65 54.21
CA THR A 460 -16.20 -13.28 55.26
C THR A 460 -16.58 -11.98 55.97
N THR A 461 -17.18 -11.00 55.26
CA THR A 461 -17.74 -9.79 55.89
C THR A 461 -18.97 -10.08 56.74
N LEU A 462 -19.88 -10.96 56.29
CA LEU A 462 -21.03 -11.36 57.11
C LEU A 462 -20.59 -12.11 58.38
N VAL A 463 -19.60 -12.98 58.27
CA VAL A 463 -19.03 -13.70 59.43
C VAL A 463 -18.34 -12.73 60.40
N SER A 464 -17.57 -11.77 59.91
CA SER A 464 -16.88 -10.80 60.77
C SER A 464 -17.87 -9.85 61.48
N VAL A 465 -18.94 -9.42 60.80
CA VAL A 465 -20.04 -8.66 61.42
C VAL A 465 -20.76 -9.49 62.47
N TYR A 466 -21.08 -10.75 62.18
CA TYR A 466 -21.74 -11.64 63.14
C TYR A 466 -20.90 -11.90 64.38
N LEU A 467 -19.60 -12.15 64.22
CA LEU A 467 -18.65 -12.30 65.32
C LEU A 467 -18.51 -11.01 66.14
N SER A 468 -18.54 -9.85 65.49
CA SER A 468 -18.52 -8.54 66.15
C SER A 468 -19.79 -8.30 66.98
N ILE A 469 -20.96 -8.70 66.48
CA ILE A 469 -22.23 -8.64 67.22
C ILE A 469 -22.21 -9.58 68.44
N LEU A 470 -21.68 -10.80 68.29
CA LEU A 470 -21.52 -11.73 69.41
C LEU A 470 -20.55 -11.20 70.48
N ALA A 471 -19.43 -10.59 70.05
CA ALA A 471 -18.48 -9.96 70.96
C ALA A 471 -19.11 -8.76 71.69
N ALA A 472 -19.89 -7.93 70.99
CA ALA A 472 -20.63 -6.82 71.57
C ALA A 472 -21.66 -7.31 72.61
N ARG A 473 -22.44 -8.34 72.29
CA ARG A 473 -23.40 -8.95 73.25
C ARG A 473 -22.72 -9.48 74.50
N LYS A 474 -21.56 -10.13 74.34
CA LYS A 474 -20.77 -10.61 75.48
C LYS A 474 -20.22 -9.45 76.30
N SER A 475 -19.82 -8.35 75.66
CA SER A 475 -19.38 -7.13 76.36
C SER A 475 -20.51 -6.44 77.12
N ASP A 476 -21.73 -6.40 76.57
CA ASP A 476 -22.92 -5.85 77.23
C ASP A 476 -23.35 -6.70 78.43
N GLU A 477 -23.31 -8.03 78.34
CA GLU A 477 -23.56 -8.91 79.48
C GLU A 477 -22.52 -8.70 80.59
N THR A 478 -21.26 -8.44 80.22
CA THR A 478 -20.17 -8.17 81.17
C THR A 478 -20.37 -6.80 81.82
N LEU A 479 -20.77 -5.79 81.04
CA LEU A 479 -21.07 -4.44 81.51
C LEU A 479 -22.31 -4.43 82.44
N GLN A 480 -23.36 -5.19 82.13
CA GLN A 480 -24.51 -5.38 83.02
C GLN A 480 -24.12 -6.06 84.33
N LYS A 481 -23.27 -7.08 84.30
CA LYS A 481 -22.75 -7.74 85.53
C LYS A 481 -21.94 -6.77 86.39
N VAL A 482 -21.12 -5.90 85.76
CA VAL A 482 -20.37 -4.84 86.46
C VAL A 482 -21.30 -3.76 87.02
N MET A 483 -22.35 -3.36 86.30
CA MET A 483 -23.34 -2.38 86.78
C MET A 483 -24.20 -2.92 87.93
N ILE A 484 -24.55 -4.21 87.93
CA ILE A 484 -25.25 -4.87 89.03
C ILE A 484 -24.35 -4.97 90.27
N ALA A 485 -23.05 -5.27 90.11
CA ALA A 485 -22.07 -5.23 91.19
C ALA A 485 -21.89 -3.81 91.77
N LYS A 486 -21.99 -2.77 90.94
CA LYS A 486 -21.89 -1.36 91.37
C LYS A 486 -23.16 -0.82 92.06
N ARG A 487 -24.32 -1.45 91.88
CA ARG A 487 -25.59 -1.12 92.56
C ARG A 487 -25.74 -1.75 93.95
N GLY A 488 -24.84 -2.66 94.35
CA GLY A 488 -24.87 -3.37 95.64
C GLY A 488 -24.16 -2.68 96.81
N GLY A 489 -23.56 -1.50 96.63
CA GLY A 489 -22.79 -0.86 97.70
C GLY A 489 -22.68 0.65 97.56
N ALA A 490 -23.64 1.38 98.14
CA ALA A 490 -23.43 2.75 98.58
C ALA A 490 -24.57 3.21 99.51
N ALA A 491 -24.28 3.41 100.79
CA ALA A 491 -25.06 4.26 101.68
C ALA A 491 -24.10 5.23 102.41
N MET A 492 -24.32 6.53 102.14
CA MET A 492 -24.05 7.74 102.97
C MET A 492 -22.60 8.00 103.46
N SER A 493 -22.03 9.21 103.52
CA SER A 493 -22.49 10.61 103.43
C SER A 493 -21.25 11.56 103.45
N PRO A 494 -21.37 12.92 103.46
CA PRO A 494 -20.61 13.80 102.55
C PRO A 494 -19.63 14.79 103.22
N ALA A 495 -18.80 15.45 102.40
CA ALA A 495 -18.17 16.78 102.64
C ALA A 495 -17.65 17.32 101.27
N SER A 496 -18.11 18.47 100.78
CA SER A 496 -17.62 19.84 101.02
C SER A 496 -16.59 20.33 99.98
N LEU A 497 -17.00 21.37 99.24
CA LEU A 497 -16.27 22.50 98.63
C LEU A 497 -14.99 22.28 97.80
N GLY A 498 -14.93 23.01 96.67
CA GLY A 498 -13.70 23.72 96.27
C GLY A 498 -13.34 23.66 94.80
N ASP A 499 -13.84 24.66 94.06
CA ASP A 499 -13.14 25.52 93.09
C ASP A 499 -11.79 25.05 92.50
N SER A 500 -11.62 25.15 91.17
CA SER A 500 -10.45 25.78 90.49
C SER A 500 -10.33 25.40 89.02
N MET A 501 -10.15 26.44 88.21
CA MET A 501 -9.75 26.45 86.81
C MET A 501 -8.47 25.65 86.50
N ALA A 502 -8.38 25.06 85.30
CA ALA A 502 -7.15 25.10 84.49
C ALA A 502 -7.40 24.63 83.04
N LYS A 503 -6.77 25.36 82.12
CA LYS A 503 -6.77 25.27 80.66
C LYS A 503 -6.00 24.04 80.12
N PRO A 504 -6.10 23.74 78.80
CA PRO A 504 -5.72 22.47 78.19
C PRO A 504 -4.24 22.43 77.76
N PRO A 505 -3.69 21.26 77.39
CA PRO A 505 -2.51 21.19 76.55
C PRO A 505 -2.86 20.82 75.09
N LYS A 506 -2.22 21.56 74.19
CA LYS A 506 -1.90 21.21 72.81
C LYS A 506 -0.78 20.16 72.78
N ASP A 507 -0.69 19.44 71.67
CA ASP A 507 0.51 19.30 70.80
C ASP A 507 0.34 18.05 69.91
N ASN A 508 0.15 18.24 68.60
CA ASN A 508 1.17 18.24 67.52
C ASN A 508 1.76 16.84 67.21
N TYR A 509 1.50 16.31 66.00
CA TYR A 509 2.54 16.09 64.98
C TYR A 509 1.95 15.61 63.64
N SER A 510 2.59 16.09 62.56
CA SER A 510 2.37 15.93 61.13
C SER A 510 3.02 14.67 60.53
N THR A 511 2.55 14.15 59.38
CA THR A 511 3.12 14.37 58.03
C THR A 511 2.52 13.41 56.99
N ASN A 512 2.35 13.95 55.78
CA ASN A 512 2.12 13.30 54.49
C ASN A 512 3.08 12.13 54.18
N PHE A 513 2.68 11.22 53.29
CA PHE A 513 3.37 11.02 52.01
C PHE A 513 2.38 10.39 51.00
N VAL A 514 2.37 11.04 49.83
CA VAL A 514 2.06 10.59 48.44
C VAL A 514 1.57 9.17 48.25
#